data_AF-A0A2N2C157-F1
#
_entry.id   AF-A0A2N2C157-F1
#
_cell.length_a   1.000
_cell.length_b   1.000
_cell.length_c   1.000
_cell.angle_alpha   90.00
_cell.angle_beta   90.00
_cell.angle_gamma   90.00
#
_symmetry.space_group_name_H-M   'P 1'
#
loop_
_entity.id
_entity.type
_entity.pdbx_description
1 polymer ?
#
loop_
_entity_poly.entity_id
_entity_poly.type
_entity_poly.pdbx_seq_one_letter_code
_entity_poly.pdbx_strand_id
1 'polypeptide(L)'
;MITSMISLNCPKKKLRKKAMKVSNKKSVIRIFMHHDFAKVMMIKFNDEAVSKVKKTTDAVLLYNQQSSLIGVNLLNVPVALNGYVQPDESLEIMIKERFESLNLDIDFDSTSKFVCGRIKKMEVHPTLSNLNICIVDIGDKELSIVCSAKNAKEDMLTVVALPNAVLPDGTLISDGIVAGVKSQGMLCSLLEITGGKKPVRGLIELPKGTECGSVLDIAGLGETLC
;
A
#
# COMPACT_ATOMS: atom_id res chain seq x y z
N MET A 1 -78.02 -1.83 6.54
CA MET A 1 -77.22 -0.96 5.66
C MET A 1 -75.75 -1.27 5.91
N ILE A 2 -75.00 -1.57 4.84
CA ILE A 2 -73.54 -1.45 4.65
C ILE A 2 -72.69 -2.50 5.40
N THR A 3 -72.16 -3.57 4.77
CA THR A 3 -71.13 -3.71 3.72
C THR A 3 -69.69 -3.77 4.26
N SER A 4 -69.14 -5.00 4.24
CA SER A 4 -67.80 -5.46 3.77
C SER A 4 -66.44 -4.94 4.30
N MET A 5 -65.47 -5.85 4.13
CA MET A 5 -64.03 -5.67 3.84
C MET A 5 -62.98 -5.73 4.98
N ILE A 6 -62.50 -6.96 5.17
CA ILE A 6 -61.08 -7.41 5.21
C ILE A 6 -60.03 -6.28 5.13
N SER A 7 -59.13 -6.24 6.11
CA SER A 7 -57.72 -5.92 5.88
C SER A 7 -56.82 -6.66 6.88
N LEU A 8 -56.14 -7.68 6.37
CA LEU A 8 -54.98 -8.32 6.99
C LEU A 8 -53.86 -7.29 7.10
N ASN A 9 -53.53 -6.85 8.31
CA ASN A 9 -52.33 -6.03 8.52
C ASN A 9 -51.27 -6.84 9.29
N CYS A 10 -50.33 -7.37 8.52
CA CYS A 10 -49.12 -8.04 8.95
C CYS A 10 -48.08 -6.98 9.38
N PRO A 11 -47.66 -6.88 10.65
CA PRO A 11 -46.56 -6.02 11.02
C PRO A 11 -45.23 -6.65 10.56
N LYS A 12 -44.75 -6.17 9.41
CA LYS A 12 -43.40 -6.44 8.89
C LYS A 12 -42.37 -6.16 9.99
N LYS A 13 -41.64 -7.19 10.42
CA LYS A 13 -40.44 -7.10 11.26
C LYS A 13 -39.49 -6.06 10.65
N LYS A 14 -39.32 -4.91 11.31
CA LYS A 14 -38.19 -4.02 11.08
C LYS A 14 -36.91 -4.77 11.49
N LEU A 15 -36.26 -5.44 10.54
CA LEU A 15 -34.88 -5.87 10.71
C LEU A 15 -34.03 -4.61 10.94
N ARG A 16 -33.64 -4.39 12.20
CA ARG A 16 -32.60 -3.42 12.56
C ARG A 16 -31.33 -3.82 11.82
N LYS A 17 -30.97 -3.10 10.76
CA LYS A 17 -29.61 -3.11 10.20
C LYS A 17 -28.67 -2.67 11.33
N LYS A 18 -28.01 -3.62 11.99
CA LYS A 18 -26.85 -3.32 12.82
C LYS A 18 -25.76 -2.88 11.84
N ALA A 19 -25.60 -1.58 11.67
CA ALA A 19 -24.37 -1.02 11.12
C ALA A 19 -23.22 -1.55 12.00
N MET A 20 -22.30 -2.29 11.38
CA MET A 20 -21.06 -2.69 12.03
C MET A 20 -20.30 -1.41 12.39
N LYS A 21 -19.82 -1.34 13.64
CA LYS A 21 -19.10 -0.19 14.17
C LYS A 21 -17.91 0.15 13.27
N VAL A 22 -17.90 1.39 12.80
CA VAL A 22 -16.82 2.03 12.08
C VAL A 22 -15.59 2.09 12.99
N SER A 23 -14.61 1.25 12.70
CA SER A 23 -13.26 1.42 13.21
C SER A 23 -12.63 2.52 12.37
N ASN A 24 -12.42 3.69 12.96
CA ASN A 24 -11.86 4.90 12.35
C ASN A 24 -10.37 4.76 11.93
N LYS A 25 -9.94 3.56 11.53
CA LYS A 25 -8.58 3.22 11.18
C LYS A 25 -8.49 3.13 9.66
N LYS A 26 -7.85 4.12 9.04
CA LYS A 26 -7.52 4.07 7.62
C LYS A 26 -6.76 2.78 7.33
N SER A 27 -7.27 2.00 6.39
CA SER A 27 -6.64 0.75 5.98
C SER A 27 -5.59 1.06 4.92
N VAL A 28 -4.39 0.52 5.09
CA VAL A 28 -3.41 0.52 3.99
C VAL A 28 -3.93 -0.47 2.95
N ILE A 29 -4.19 0.01 1.75
CA ILE A 29 -4.63 -0.84 0.64
C ILE A 29 -3.46 -1.12 -0.29
N ARG A 30 -3.43 -2.32 -0.86
CA ARG A 30 -2.47 -2.70 -1.89
C ARG A 30 -3.23 -3.18 -3.10
N ILE A 31 -3.05 -2.50 -4.22
CA ILE A 31 -3.78 -2.75 -5.45
C ILE A 31 -2.85 -3.49 -6.40
N PHE A 32 -3.31 -4.63 -6.91
CA PHE A 32 -2.59 -5.45 -7.86
C PHE A 32 -3.48 -5.78 -9.06
N MET A 33 -2.84 -5.92 -10.21
CA MET A 33 -3.47 -6.35 -11.45
C MET A 33 -2.63 -7.46 -12.08
N HIS A 34 -3.29 -8.42 -12.74
CA HIS A 34 -2.59 -9.50 -13.44
C HIS A 34 -3.21 -9.74 -14.81
N HIS A 35 -2.36 -9.93 -15.83
CA HIS A 35 -2.82 -10.17 -17.20
C HIS A 35 -3.68 -11.43 -17.36
N ASP A 36 -3.35 -12.53 -16.65
CA ASP A 36 -4.20 -13.74 -16.63
C ASP A 36 -5.60 -13.50 -16.05
N PHE A 37 -5.76 -12.46 -15.22
CA PHE A 37 -7.04 -12.04 -14.66
C PHE A 37 -7.48 -10.72 -15.28
N ALA A 38 -7.55 -10.70 -16.61
CA ALA A 38 -8.02 -9.54 -17.36
C ALA A 38 -9.36 -9.05 -16.78
N LYS A 39 -9.40 -7.76 -16.42
CA LYS A 39 -10.53 -7.05 -15.78
C LYS A 39 -10.78 -7.32 -14.29
N VAL A 40 -9.80 -7.88 -13.58
CA VAL A 40 -9.86 -8.04 -12.14
C VAL A 40 -8.81 -7.14 -11.47
N MET A 41 -9.28 -6.27 -10.59
CA MET A 41 -8.42 -5.48 -9.71
C MET A 41 -8.43 -6.13 -8.32
N MET A 42 -7.26 -6.57 -7.85
CA MET A 42 -7.10 -7.23 -6.57
C MET A 42 -6.67 -6.20 -5.53
N ILE A 43 -7.49 -5.98 -4.50
CA ILE A 43 -7.20 -5.05 -3.41
C ILE A 43 -7.00 -5.87 -2.14
N LYS A 44 -5.80 -5.82 -1.56
CA LYS A 44 -5.47 -6.46 -0.29
C LYS A 44 -5.38 -5.43 0.83
N PHE A 45 -5.90 -5.78 2.01
CA PHE A 45 -5.81 -4.97 3.24
C PHE A 45 -4.73 -5.48 4.19
N ASN A 46 -4.43 -6.78 4.12
CA ASN A 46 -3.33 -7.41 4.85
C ASN A 46 -2.87 -8.70 4.13
N ASP A 47 -1.94 -9.43 4.74
CA ASP A 47 -1.36 -10.68 4.19
C ASP A 47 -1.86 -11.95 4.87
N GLU A 48 -2.96 -11.87 5.61
CA GLU A 48 -3.58 -13.06 6.19
C GLU A 48 -4.11 -14.01 5.09
N ALA A 49 -4.13 -15.30 5.39
CA ALA A 49 -4.63 -16.30 4.45
C ALA A 49 -6.15 -16.20 4.28
N VAL A 50 -6.61 -16.28 3.02
CA VAL A 50 -8.03 -16.35 2.70
C VAL A 50 -8.58 -17.72 3.11
N SER A 51 -9.61 -17.72 3.96
CA SER A 51 -10.32 -18.94 4.35
C SER A 51 -11.73 -19.01 3.76
N LYS A 52 -12.34 -17.85 3.45
CA LYS A 52 -13.71 -17.76 2.96
C LYS A 52 -13.84 -16.66 1.91
N VAL A 53 -14.71 -16.92 0.93
CA VAL A 53 -14.97 -16.01 -0.17
C VAL A 53 -16.48 -15.76 -0.28
N LYS A 54 -16.87 -14.50 -0.54
CA LYS A 54 -18.24 -14.14 -0.91
C LYS A 54 -18.24 -13.47 -2.28
N LYS A 55 -18.87 -14.10 -3.25
CA LYS A 55 -18.99 -13.57 -4.62
C LYS A 55 -20.24 -12.69 -4.72
N THR A 56 -20.11 -11.62 -5.49
CA THR A 56 -21.19 -10.74 -5.94
C THR A 56 -21.06 -10.56 -7.45
N THR A 57 -22.00 -9.85 -8.08
CA THR A 57 -21.92 -9.52 -9.51
C THR A 57 -20.67 -8.68 -9.83
N ASP A 58 -20.28 -7.81 -8.90
CA ASP A 58 -19.30 -6.75 -9.12
C ASP A 58 -17.95 -6.99 -8.44
N ALA A 59 -17.91 -7.93 -7.49
CA ALA A 59 -16.71 -8.17 -6.69
C ALA A 59 -16.68 -9.56 -6.04
N VAL A 60 -15.47 -9.98 -5.68
CA VAL A 60 -15.22 -11.15 -4.83
C VAL A 60 -14.59 -10.66 -3.52
N LEU A 61 -15.32 -10.84 -2.42
CA LEU A 61 -14.89 -10.43 -1.08
C LEU A 61 -14.12 -11.57 -0.40
N LEU A 62 -12.95 -11.27 0.17
CA LEU A 62 -12.02 -12.23 0.75
C LEU A 62 -11.99 -12.08 2.27
N TYR A 63 -12.18 -13.17 3.00
CA TYR A 63 -12.22 -13.19 4.46
C TYR A 63 -11.21 -14.18 5.04
N ASN A 64 -10.67 -13.84 6.21
CA ASN A 64 -9.82 -14.72 7.01
C ASN A 64 -10.64 -15.70 7.88
N GLN A 65 -9.95 -16.54 8.65
CA GLN A 65 -10.58 -17.52 9.56
C GLN A 65 -11.47 -16.87 10.64
N GLN A 66 -11.18 -15.65 11.07
CA GLN A 66 -12.03 -14.91 12.02
C GLN A 66 -13.19 -14.15 11.35
N SER A 67 -13.46 -14.39 10.05
CA SER A 67 -14.48 -13.67 9.26
C SER A 67 -14.25 -12.17 9.13
N SER A 68 -13.00 -11.71 9.29
CA SER A 68 -12.61 -10.33 8.99
C SER A 68 -12.35 -10.20 7.49
N LEU A 69 -12.76 -9.07 6.90
CA LEU A 69 -12.51 -8.77 5.50
C LEU A 69 -11.04 -8.39 5.31
N ILE A 70 -10.33 -9.11 4.46
CA ILE A 70 -8.88 -8.95 4.25
C ILE A 70 -8.52 -8.53 2.82
N GLY A 71 -9.50 -8.54 1.91
CA GLY A 71 -9.33 -8.04 0.55
C GLY A 71 -10.61 -8.09 -0.28
N VAL A 72 -10.55 -7.44 -1.43
CA VAL A 72 -11.65 -7.33 -2.40
C VAL A 72 -11.04 -7.44 -3.80
N ASN A 73 -11.55 -8.37 -4.60
CA ASN A 73 -11.27 -8.37 -6.04
C ASN A 73 -12.44 -7.70 -6.75
N LEU A 74 -12.24 -6.48 -7.26
CA LEU A 74 -13.22 -5.78 -8.08
C LEU A 74 -13.21 -6.35 -9.50
N LEU A 75 -14.38 -6.69 -10.01
CA LEU A 75 -14.58 -7.24 -11.35
C LEU A 75 -14.94 -6.13 -12.33
N ASN A 76 -14.75 -6.40 -13.62
CA ASN A 76 -15.08 -5.51 -14.74
C ASN A 76 -14.36 -4.15 -14.69
N VAL A 77 -13.18 -4.10 -14.09
CA VAL A 77 -12.35 -2.90 -14.10
C VAL A 77 -11.54 -2.89 -15.40
N PRO A 78 -11.57 -1.83 -16.23
CA PRO A 78 -10.73 -1.76 -17.42
C PRO A 78 -9.25 -1.68 -17.01
N VAL A 79 -8.40 -2.58 -17.53
CA VAL A 79 -7.00 -2.69 -17.10
C VAL A 79 -6.08 -2.97 -18.29
N ALA A 80 -4.93 -2.29 -18.30
CA ALA A 80 -3.81 -2.51 -19.22
C ALA A 80 -2.47 -2.81 -18.50
N LEU A 81 -2.48 -3.00 -17.17
CA LEU A 81 -1.29 -3.08 -16.33
C LEU A 81 -1.15 -4.46 -15.67
N ASN A 82 0.09 -4.86 -15.38
CA ASN A 82 0.46 -6.08 -14.67
C ASN A 82 1.39 -5.71 -13.51
N GLY A 83 1.04 -6.11 -12.28
CA GLY A 83 1.80 -5.78 -11.06
C GLY A 83 1.05 -4.86 -10.09
N TYR A 84 1.81 -4.21 -9.21
CA TYR A 84 1.29 -3.22 -8.27
C TYR A 84 0.81 -1.96 -8.99
N VAL A 85 -0.26 -1.37 -8.47
CA VAL A 85 -0.83 -0.11 -8.96
C VAL A 85 -0.83 0.89 -7.81
N GLN A 86 -0.08 1.97 -7.98
CA GLN A 86 -0.19 3.11 -7.08
C GLN A 86 -1.51 3.83 -7.37
N PRO A 87 -2.38 4.03 -6.37
CA PRO A 87 -3.63 4.74 -6.57
C PRO A 87 -3.36 6.22 -6.88
N ASP A 88 -3.86 6.68 -8.02
CA ASP A 88 -4.05 8.10 -8.31
C ASP A 88 -5.45 8.55 -7.85
N GLU A 89 -5.70 9.86 -7.86
CA GLU A 89 -6.97 10.44 -7.42
C GLU A 89 -8.19 9.86 -8.15
N SER A 90 -8.06 9.61 -9.46
CA SER A 90 -9.16 9.06 -10.27
C SER A 90 -9.48 7.61 -9.88
N LEU A 91 -8.43 6.80 -9.68
CA LEU A 91 -8.56 5.43 -9.26
C LEU A 91 -9.11 5.31 -7.85
N GLU A 92 -8.71 6.21 -6.95
CA GLU A 92 -9.26 6.27 -5.61
C GLU A 92 -10.76 6.50 -5.57
N ILE A 93 -11.23 7.48 -6.36
CA ILE A 93 -12.66 7.81 -6.46
C ILE A 93 -13.44 6.58 -6.93
N MET A 94 -12.97 5.92 -7.99
CA MET A 94 -13.59 4.70 -8.51
C MET A 94 -13.65 3.59 -7.45
N ILE A 95 -12.56 3.34 -6.71
CA ILE A 95 -12.54 2.32 -5.66
C ILE A 95 -13.54 2.67 -4.54
N LYS A 96 -13.58 3.93 -4.10
CA LYS A 96 -14.51 4.40 -3.06
C LYS A 96 -15.97 4.19 -3.47
N GLU A 97 -16.35 4.60 -4.69
CA GLU A 97 -17.70 4.38 -5.23
C GLU A 97 -18.06 2.89 -5.31
N ARG A 98 -17.11 2.04 -5.73
CA ARG A 98 -17.33 0.58 -5.79
C ARG A 98 -17.50 0.00 -4.39
N PHE A 99 -16.73 0.43 -3.40
CA PHE A 99 -16.88 -0.02 -2.01
C PHE A 99 -18.22 0.39 -1.41
N GLU A 100 -18.66 1.63 -1.62
CA GLU A 100 -19.98 2.11 -1.20
C GLU A 100 -21.11 1.27 -1.82
N SER A 101 -21.03 0.96 -3.12
CA SER A 101 -22.01 0.10 -3.81
C SER A 101 -22.11 -1.31 -3.20
N LEU A 102 -21.01 -1.79 -2.62
CA LEU A 102 -20.92 -3.09 -1.94
C LEU A 102 -21.30 -3.02 -0.45
N ASN A 103 -21.72 -1.85 0.04
CA ASN A 103 -21.91 -1.53 1.46
C ASN A 103 -20.65 -1.81 2.31
N LEU A 104 -19.48 -1.53 1.76
CA LEU A 104 -18.21 -1.60 2.45
C LEU A 104 -17.82 -0.20 2.93
N ASP A 105 -17.73 -0.02 4.24
CA ASP A 105 -17.27 1.22 4.86
C ASP A 105 -15.76 1.10 5.12
N ILE A 106 -14.97 1.38 4.09
CA ILE A 106 -13.52 1.24 4.10
C ILE A 106 -12.91 2.57 3.70
N ASP A 107 -12.40 3.29 4.69
CA ASP A 107 -11.50 4.41 4.46
C ASP A 107 -10.08 3.89 4.29
N PHE A 108 -9.36 4.37 3.28
CA PHE A 108 -8.01 3.92 2.99
C PHE A 108 -7.02 5.06 2.83
N ASP A 109 -5.77 4.79 3.22
CA ASP A 109 -4.67 5.74 3.15
C ASP A 109 -3.83 5.47 1.89
N SER A 110 -3.95 6.36 0.91
CA SER A 110 -3.18 6.37 -0.33
C SER A 110 -1.91 7.21 -0.23
N THR A 111 -1.63 7.82 0.93
CA THR A 111 -0.44 8.65 1.13
C THR A 111 0.80 7.84 0.80
N SER A 112 1.59 8.33 -0.15
CA SER A 112 2.87 7.72 -0.52
C SER A 112 3.71 7.49 0.73
N LYS A 113 4.23 6.26 0.85
CA LYS A 113 5.11 5.85 1.95
C LYS A 113 6.59 6.00 1.57
N PHE A 114 6.85 6.77 0.52
CA PHE A 114 8.19 7.16 0.09
C PHE A 114 8.43 8.60 0.53
N VAL A 115 9.53 8.82 1.25
CA VAL A 115 9.90 10.13 1.76
C VAL A 115 11.35 10.45 1.43
N CYS A 116 11.71 11.73 1.46
CA CYS A 116 13.10 12.14 1.47
C CYS A 116 13.73 11.81 2.83
N GLY A 117 14.91 11.20 2.83
CA GLY A 117 15.71 11.00 4.04
C GLY A 117 17.17 11.35 3.82
N ARG A 118 17.84 11.79 4.89
CA ARG A 118 19.27 12.12 4.90
C ARG A 118 20.04 11.08 5.69
N ILE A 119 21.08 10.50 5.09
CA ILE A 119 21.99 9.60 5.80
C ILE A 119 22.87 10.42 6.75
N LYS A 120 22.60 10.36 8.05
CA LYS A 120 23.34 11.12 9.08
C LYS A 120 24.65 10.44 9.46
N LYS A 121 24.65 9.12 9.50
CA LYS A 121 25.77 8.30 9.93
C LYS A 121 25.77 6.96 9.20
N MET A 122 26.95 6.45 8.90
CA MET A 122 27.11 5.09 8.38
C MET A 122 28.09 4.28 9.22
N GLU A 123 27.70 3.06 9.55
CA GLU A 123 28.55 2.10 10.25
C GLU A 123 28.63 0.80 9.44
N VAL A 124 29.80 0.15 9.42
CA VAL A 124 29.94 -1.15 8.75
C VAL A 124 29.18 -2.20 9.55
N HIS A 125 28.45 -3.08 8.86
CA HIS A 125 27.71 -4.14 9.52
C HIS A 125 28.67 -5.10 10.27
N PRO A 126 28.38 -5.50 11.52
CA PRO A 126 29.33 -6.21 12.38
C PRO A 126 29.77 -7.57 11.84
N THR A 127 28.93 -8.22 11.02
CA THR A 127 29.19 -9.55 10.47
C THR A 127 29.36 -9.60 8.96
N LEU A 128 28.92 -8.59 8.21
CA LEU A 128 28.85 -8.63 6.75
C LEU A 128 29.51 -7.38 6.16
N SER A 129 30.71 -7.54 5.61
CA SER A 129 31.52 -6.42 5.10
C SER A 129 30.91 -5.69 3.89
N ASN A 130 29.89 -6.26 3.25
CA ASN A 130 29.18 -5.68 2.11
C ASN A 130 27.93 -4.87 2.52
N LEU A 131 27.57 -4.84 3.80
CA LEU A 131 26.42 -4.10 4.30
C LEU A 131 26.87 -2.96 5.22
N ASN A 132 26.12 -1.87 5.17
CA ASN A 132 26.24 -0.75 6.08
C ASN A 132 24.93 -0.57 6.85
N ILE A 133 25.05 -0.09 8.08
CA ILE A 133 23.95 0.37 8.92
C ILE A 133 23.92 1.89 8.77
N CYS A 134 22.88 2.40 8.12
CA CYS A 134 22.67 3.82 7.92
C CYS A 134 21.70 4.34 8.98
N ILE A 135 22.09 5.39 9.69
CA ILE A 135 21.16 6.19 10.51
C ILE A 135 20.62 7.30 9.61
N VAL A 136 19.31 7.30 9.38
CA VAL A 136 18.65 8.12 8.37
C VAL A 136 17.63 9.04 9.01
N ASP A 137 17.84 10.33 8.88
CA ASP A 137 16.94 11.39 9.32
C ASP A 137 15.81 11.57 8.29
N ILE A 138 14.56 11.41 8.74
CA ILE A 138 13.35 11.60 7.93
C ILE A 138 12.51 12.77 8.44
N GLY A 139 13.13 13.75 9.10
CA GLY A 139 12.48 14.97 9.58
C GLY A 139 11.91 14.84 11.00
N ASP A 140 10.95 13.93 11.22
CA ASP A 140 10.29 13.75 12.52
C ASP A 140 11.04 12.78 13.45
N LYS A 141 11.84 11.88 12.89
CA LYS A 141 12.63 10.87 13.60
C LYS A 141 13.80 10.37 12.77
N GLU A 142 14.65 9.57 13.41
CA GLU A 142 15.72 8.83 12.75
C GLU A 142 15.38 7.34 12.65
N LEU A 143 15.78 6.71 11.55
CA LEU A 143 15.59 5.30 11.27
C LEU A 143 16.94 4.60 11.09
N SER A 144 17.07 3.41 11.65
CA SER A 144 18.18 2.50 11.31
C SER A 144 17.80 1.68 10.09
N ILE A 145 18.55 1.80 9.00
CA ILE A 145 18.29 1.09 7.75
C ILE A 145 19.57 0.39 7.28
N VAL A 146 19.47 -0.92 7.02
CA VAL A 146 20.59 -1.69 6.47
C VAL A 146 20.63 -1.49 4.95
N CYS A 147 21.78 -1.12 4.40
CA CYS A 147 21.96 -0.83 2.98
C CYS A 147 23.23 -1.48 2.42
N SER A 148 23.16 -1.98 1.19
CA SER A 148 24.29 -2.58 0.45
C SER A 148 24.82 -1.70 -0.69
N ALA A 149 24.19 -0.54 -0.92
CA ALA A 149 24.50 0.30 -2.06
C ALA A 149 25.87 0.97 -1.91
N LYS A 150 26.73 0.80 -2.92
CA LYS A 150 28.12 1.31 -2.90
C LYS A 150 28.23 2.83 -2.94
N ASN A 151 27.20 3.52 -3.42
CA ASN A 151 27.16 4.97 -3.52
C ASN A 151 26.52 5.63 -2.29
N ALA A 152 26.08 4.85 -1.28
CA ALA A 152 25.63 5.40 -0.02
C ALA A 152 26.79 6.13 0.67
N LYS A 153 26.53 7.36 1.13
CA LYS A 153 27.50 8.23 1.81
C LYS A 153 26.78 9.09 2.84
N GLU A 154 27.49 9.52 3.88
CA GLU A 154 26.96 10.48 4.85
C GLU A 154 26.57 11.80 4.17
N ASP A 155 25.57 12.48 4.75
CA ASP A 155 24.90 13.68 4.26
C ASP A 155 24.15 13.53 2.92
N MET A 156 24.11 12.33 2.33
CA MET A 156 23.32 12.07 1.12
C MET A 156 21.82 12.17 1.41
N LEU A 157 21.12 12.99 0.62
CA LEU A 157 19.66 12.99 0.53
C LEU A 157 19.24 11.91 -0.46
N THR A 158 18.35 11.02 -0.03
CA THR A 158 17.92 9.87 -0.82
C THR A 158 16.45 9.54 -0.55
N VAL A 159 15.91 8.59 -1.32
CA VAL A 159 14.53 8.11 -1.21
C VAL A 159 14.48 7.00 -0.18
N VAL A 160 13.60 7.14 0.81
CA VAL A 160 13.35 6.14 1.84
C VAL A 160 11.96 5.56 1.64
N ALA A 161 11.88 4.24 1.44
CA ALA A 161 10.63 3.51 1.54
C ALA A 161 10.37 3.12 3.00
N LEU A 162 9.29 3.66 3.58
CA LEU A 162 8.89 3.39 4.96
C LEU A 162 8.21 2.02 5.08
N PRO A 163 8.09 1.45 6.29
CA PRO A 163 7.29 0.25 6.52
C PRO A 163 5.87 0.41 5.96
N ASN A 164 5.40 -0.65 5.29
CA ASN A 164 4.17 -0.72 4.48
C ASN A 164 4.21 0.00 3.12
N ALA A 165 5.33 0.59 2.71
CA ALA A 165 5.54 0.96 1.32
C ALA A 165 5.49 -0.30 0.43
N VAL A 166 4.89 -0.16 -0.75
CA VAL A 166 4.90 -1.21 -1.77
C VAL A 166 5.71 -0.69 -2.94
N LEU A 167 6.78 -1.42 -3.28
CA LEU A 167 7.57 -1.13 -4.47
C LEU A 167 6.77 -1.49 -5.74
N PRO A 168 7.10 -0.89 -6.90
CA PRO A 168 6.42 -1.19 -8.16
C PRO A 168 6.45 -2.66 -8.60
N ASP A 169 7.46 -3.42 -8.17
CA ASP A 169 7.56 -4.87 -8.40
C ASP A 169 6.60 -5.69 -7.49
N GLY A 170 5.90 -5.03 -6.57
CA GLY A 170 4.99 -5.63 -5.60
C GLY A 170 5.63 -5.95 -4.25
N THR A 171 6.92 -5.69 -4.07
CA THR A 171 7.63 -5.96 -2.81
C THR A 171 7.11 -5.05 -1.69
N LEU A 172 6.67 -5.65 -0.58
CA LEU A 172 6.23 -4.94 0.62
C LEU A 172 7.42 -4.68 1.54
N ILE A 173 7.64 -3.42 1.89
CA ILE A 173 8.64 -3.02 2.86
C ILE A 173 8.13 -3.27 4.28
N SER A 174 8.93 -3.96 5.09
CA SER A 174 8.62 -4.30 6.47
C SER A 174 9.60 -3.66 7.45
N ASP A 175 9.15 -3.43 8.68
CA ASP A 175 10.05 -3.18 9.82
C ASP A 175 10.49 -4.54 10.36
N GLY A 176 11.79 -4.80 10.43
CA GLY A 176 12.28 -6.12 10.78
C GLY A 176 13.78 -6.20 11.03
N ILE A 177 14.29 -7.43 10.94
CA ILE A 177 15.71 -7.74 11.15
C ILE A 177 16.31 -8.20 9.83
N VAL A 178 17.34 -7.49 9.38
CA VAL A 178 18.13 -7.82 8.18
C VAL A 178 19.51 -8.22 8.66
N ALA A 179 19.92 -9.45 8.36
CA ALA A 179 21.22 -10.00 8.75
C ALA A 179 21.57 -9.89 10.26
N GLY A 180 20.57 -9.91 11.14
CA GLY A 180 20.75 -9.80 12.59
C GLY A 180 20.69 -8.38 13.14
N VAL A 181 20.52 -7.37 12.28
CA VAL A 181 20.40 -5.95 12.69
C VAL A 181 19.02 -5.40 12.33
N LYS A 182 18.49 -4.52 13.18
CA LYS A 182 17.20 -3.86 12.94
C LYS A 182 17.27 -2.95 11.71
N SER A 183 16.33 -3.12 10.79
CA SER A 183 16.15 -2.28 9.60
C SER A 183 14.69 -1.82 9.50
N GLN A 184 14.48 -0.51 9.51
CA GLN A 184 13.16 0.11 9.61
C GLN A 184 12.73 0.78 8.30
N GLY A 185 12.89 0.05 7.19
CA GLY A 185 12.63 0.56 5.84
C GLY A 185 13.72 0.14 4.87
N MET A 186 13.75 0.81 3.72
CA MET A 186 14.69 0.57 2.64
C MET A 186 15.11 1.89 1.98
N LEU A 187 16.40 2.02 1.65
CA LEU A 187 16.88 3.10 0.79
C LEU A 187 16.74 2.68 -0.67
N CYS A 188 16.10 3.50 -1.51
CA CYS A 188 15.70 3.09 -2.84
C CYS A 188 16.68 3.52 -3.95
N SER A 189 16.85 2.61 -4.90
CA SER A 189 17.49 2.84 -6.20
C SER A 189 16.46 3.15 -7.29
N LEU A 190 16.95 3.68 -8.41
CA LEU A 190 16.10 3.93 -9.59
C LEU A 190 15.56 2.63 -10.19
N LEU A 191 16.32 1.53 -10.11
CA LEU A 191 15.87 0.21 -10.53
C LEU A 191 14.61 -0.22 -9.77
N GLU A 192 14.60 -0.06 -8.45
CA GLU A 192 13.49 -0.47 -7.59
C GLU A 192 12.25 0.39 -7.85
N ILE A 193 12.39 1.72 -7.87
CA ILE A 193 11.24 2.62 -8.06
C ILE A 193 10.68 2.64 -9.49
N THR A 194 11.39 2.04 -10.46
CA THR A 194 10.88 1.87 -11.83
C THR A 194 10.40 0.45 -12.11
N GLY A 195 10.42 -0.44 -11.12
CA GLY A 195 10.03 -1.85 -11.29
C GLY A 195 10.93 -2.57 -12.29
N GLY A 196 12.23 -2.27 -12.30
CA GLY A 196 13.20 -2.91 -13.19
C GLY A 196 13.31 -2.33 -14.59
N LYS A 197 12.47 -1.35 -14.97
CA LYS A 197 12.49 -0.74 -16.32
C LYS A 197 13.80 -0.02 -16.64
N LYS A 198 14.52 0.48 -15.62
CA LYS A 198 15.81 1.16 -15.79
C LYS A 198 16.92 0.42 -15.03
N PRO A 199 18.01 -0.02 -15.69
CA PRO A 199 19.09 -0.78 -15.05
C PRO A 199 20.09 0.11 -14.27
N VAL A 200 19.64 1.21 -13.67
CA VAL A 200 20.51 2.11 -12.90
C VAL A 200 20.61 1.61 -11.46
N ARG A 201 21.83 1.22 -11.07
CA ARG A 201 22.15 0.69 -9.74
C ARG A 201 22.63 1.80 -8.81
N GLY A 202 22.39 1.61 -7.52
CA GLY A 202 22.75 2.57 -6.47
C GLY A 202 21.57 3.43 -6.05
N LEU A 203 21.70 4.03 -4.86
CA LEU A 203 20.67 4.87 -4.28
C LEU A 203 20.44 6.12 -5.13
N ILE A 204 19.20 6.60 -5.13
CA ILE A 204 18.84 7.87 -5.78
C ILE A 204 19.42 9.01 -4.96
N GLU A 205 20.22 9.88 -5.58
CA GLU A 205 20.69 11.13 -4.97
C GLU A 205 19.69 12.24 -5.29
N LEU A 206 19.05 12.79 -4.26
CA LEU A 206 18.08 13.88 -4.40
C LEU A 206 18.78 15.25 -4.42
N PRO A 207 18.15 16.29 -5.01
CA PRO A 207 18.69 17.63 -5.02
C PRO A 207 19.01 18.14 -3.60
N LYS A 208 20.10 18.91 -3.50
CA LYS A 208 20.45 19.59 -2.24
C LYS A 208 19.30 20.51 -1.80
N GLY A 209 18.99 20.48 -0.51
CA GLY A 209 17.92 21.28 0.07
C GLY A 209 16.53 20.64 0.02
N THR A 210 16.40 19.42 -0.52
CA THR A 210 15.17 18.62 -0.35
C THR A 210 14.90 18.40 1.14
N GLU A 211 13.72 18.75 1.60
CA GLU A 211 13.33 18.68 3.02
C GLU A 211 13.19 17.22 3.46
N CYS A 212 13.88 16.84 4.54
CA CYS A 212 13.75 15.51 5.12
C CYS A 212 12.31 15.28 5.60
N GLY A 213 11.75 14.11 5.31
CA GLY A 213 10.36 13.77 5.63
C GLY A 213 9.33 14.22 4.59
N SER A 214 9.72 15.04 3.61
CA SER A 214 8.82 15.38 2.50
C SER A 214 8.39 14.12 1.75
N VAL A 215 7.08 14.01 1.49
CA VAL A 215 6.49 12.89 0.75
C VAL A 215 6.91 12.99 -0.71
N LEU A 216 7.36 11.88 -1.27
CA LEU A 216 7.83 11.78 -2.65
C LEU A 216 6.83 11.00 -3.50
N ASP A 217 6.55 11.52 -4.68
CA ASP A 217 5.90 10.75 -5.74
C ASP A 217 6.95 9.99 -6.55
N ILE A 218 6.97 8.67 -6.36
CA ILE A 218 7.94 7.80 -7.05
C ILE A 218 7.65 7.65 -8.55
N ALA A 219 6.40 7.86 -8.98
CA ALA A 219 6.05 7.84 -10.39
C ALA A 219 6.73 9.02 -11.10
N GLY A 220 6.55 10.24 -10.59
CA GLY A 220 7.20 11.44 -11.12
C GLY A 220 8.74 11.39 -11.05
N LEU A 221 9.32 10.81 -9.98
CA LEU A 221 10.78 10.64 -9.88
C LEU A 221 11.34 9.68 -10.92
N GLY A 222 10.65 8.58 -11.20
CA GLY A 222 11.05 7.62 -12.23
C GLY A 222 11.11 8.23 -13.63
N GLU A 223 10.22 9.18 -13.92
CA GLU A 223 10.15 9.92 -15.18
C GLU A 223 11.13 11.11 -15.26
N THR A 224 11.29 11.87 -14.18
CA THR A 224 12.10 13.10 -14.18
C THR A 224 13.60 12.82 -14.11
N LEU A 225 14.02 11.75 -13.43
CA LEU A 225 15.42 11.32 -13.34
C LEU A 225 15.82 10.47 -14.58
N CYS A 226 15.13 10.64 -15.71
CA CYS A 226 15.51 10.12 -17.03
C CYS A 226 16.57 11.01 -17.68
#